data_AF-B1ZY18-F1
#
_entry.id   AF-B1ZY18-F1
#
_cell.length_a   1.000
_cell.length_b   1.000
_cell.length_c   1.000
_cell.angle_alpha   90.00
_cell.angle_beta   90.00
_cell.angle_gamma   90.00
#
_symmetry.space_group_name_H-M   'P 1'
#
loop_
_entity.id
_entity.type
_entity.pdbx_description
1 polymer ?
#
loop_
_entity_poly.entity_id
_entity_poly.type
_entity_poly.pdbx_seq_one_letter_code
_entity_poly.pdbx_strand_id
1 'polypeptide(L)' 'MFRLAGIQNPGNVLRHSFCSYHVAKHKDAARTAVILCHANPRMLYQHYKGRATAADATKYFQILPSR' A
#
# COMPACT_ATOMS: atom_id res chain seq x y z
N MET A 1 -10.07 5.46 -13.53
CA MET A 1 -10.43 4.82 -12.25
C MET A 1 -11.23 5.75 -11.34
N PHE A 2 -10.64 6.75 -10.68
CA PHE A 2 -11.37 7.63 -9.74
C PHE A 2 -12.60 8.33 -10.33
N ARG A 3 -12.50 8.85 -11.56
CA ARG A 3 -13.64 9.43 -12.29
C ARG A 3 -14.81 8.45 -12.50
N LEU A 4 -14.52 7.18 -12.81
CA LEU A 4 -15.56 6.16 -12.99
C LEU A 4 -16.25 5.81 -11.67
N ALA A 5 -15.52 5.91 -10.56
CA ALA A 5 -16.05 5.72 -9.21
C ALA A 5 -16.74 6.98 -8.65
N GLY A 6 -16.78 8.10 -9.38
CA GLY A 6 -17.33 9.36 -8.88
C GLY A 6 -16.52 10.02 -7.76
N ILE A 7 -15.25 9.65 -7.60
CA ILE A 7 -14.38 10.12 -6.51
C ILE A 7 -13.35 11.12 -7.06
N GLN A 8 -13.12 12.22 -6.35
CA GLN A 8 -12.03 13.14 -6.65
C GLN A 8 -10.68 12.46 -6.35
N ASN A 9 -9.75 12.46 -7.32
CA ASN A 9 -8.44 11.86 -7.15
C ASN A 9 -7.58 12.71 -6.17
N PRO A 10 -7.25 12.21 -4.97
CA PRO A 10 -6.47 12.97 -4.00
C PRO A 10 -4.96 13.02 -4.32
N GLY A 11 -4.50 12.27 -5.34
CA GLY A 11 -3.10 12.19 -5.73
C GLY A 11 -2.29 11.23 -4.84
N ASN A 12 -1.38 10.46 -5.46
CA ASN A 12 -0.46 9.51 -4.79
C ASN A 12 -1.14 8.40 -3.93
N VAL A 13 -2.47 8.37 -3.84
CA VAL A 13 -3.18 7.48 -2.90
C VAL A 13 -2.94 6.01 -3.21
N LEU A 14 -2.85 5.65 -4.49
CA LEU A 14 -2.62 4.27 -4.92
C LEU A 14 -1.27 3.75 -4.40
N ARG A 15 -0.22 4.57 -4.51
CA ARG A 15 1.12 4.24 -3.99
C ARG A 15 1.11 4.14 -2.47
N HIS A 16 0.42 5.05 -1.80
CA HIS A 16 0.29 5.03 -0.34
C HIS A 16 -0.48 3.81 0.15
N SER A 17 -1.59 3.46 -0.50
CA SER A 17 -2.36 2.24 -0.22
C SER A 17 -1.50 1.00 -0.41
N PHE A 18 -0.86 0.84 -1.57
CA PHE A 18 0.03 -0.28 -1.83
C PHE A 18 1.11 -0.40 -0.75
N CYS A 19 1.76 0.72 -0.40
CA CYS A 19 2.80 0.76 0.61
C CYS A 19 2.31 0.31 1.99
N SER A 20 1.18 0.85 2.47
CA SER A 20 0.59 0.48 3.76
C SER A 20 0.25 -1.02 3.83
N TYR A 21 -0.39 -1.55 2.79
CA TYR A 21 -0.75 -2.97 2.76
C TYR A 21 0.48 -3.88 2.59
N HIS A 22 1.45 -3.51 1.77
CA HIS A 22 2.66 -4.31 1.58
C HIS A 22 3.49 -4.40 2.87
N VAL A 23 3.68 -3.29 3.60
CA VAL A 23 4.32 -3.29 4.92
C VAL A 23 3.54 -4.15 5.92
N ALA A 24 2.21 -4.04 5.94
CA ALA A 24 1.37 -4.82 6.86
C ALA A 24 1.41 -6.34 6.59
N LYS A 25 1.46 -6.75 5.31
CA LYS A 25 1.53 -8.15 4.90
C LYS A 25 2.88 -8.78 5.20
N HIS A 26 3.96 -8.09 4.86
CA HIS A 26 5.31 -8.67 4.93
C HIS A 26 6.05 -8.34 6.21
N LYS A 27 5.62 -7.31 6.95
CA LYS A 27 6.29 -6.78 8.15
C LYS A 27 7.77 -6.45 7.89
N ASP A 28 8.10 -6.14 6.64
CA ASP A 28 9.45 -5.85 6.16
C ASP A 28 9.44 -4.55 5.35
N ALA A 29 9.91 -3.49 6.01
CA ALA A 29 10.01 -2.17 5.40
C ALA A 29 11.14 -2.08 4.37
N ALA A 30 12.23 -2.85 4.53
CA ALA A 30 13.35 -2.84 3.59
C ALA A 30 12.96 -3.44 2.25
N ARG A 31 12.27 -4.60 2.26
CA ARG A 31 11.69 -5.19 1.04
C ARG A 31 10.75 -4.21 0.34
N THR A 32 9.89 -3.55 1.11
CA THR A 32 8.94 -2.57 0.55
C THR A 32 9.67 -1.37 -0.07
N ALA A 33 10.77 -0.91 0.54
CA ALA A 33 11.57 0.20 0.03
C ALA A 33 12.18 -0.10 -1.33
N VAL A 34 12.66 -1.33 -1.57
CA VAL A 34 13.19 -1.76 -2.87
C VAL A 34 12.11 -1.65 -3.96
N ILE A 35 10.90 -2.14 -3.69
CA ILE A 35 9.78 -2.09 -4.65
C ILE A 35 9.37 -0.65 -4.97
N LEU A 36 9.44 0.24 -3.98
CA LEU A 36 9.07 1.64 -4.12
C LEU A 36 10.21 2.54 -4.60
N CYS A 37 11.39 1.97 -4.90
CA CYS A 37 12.62 2.70 -5.23
C CYS A 37 12.98 3.78 -4.20
N HIS A 38 12.76 3.47 -2.91
CA HIS A 38 13.13 4.36 -1.80
C HIS A 38 14.59 4.14 -1.41
N ALA A 39 15.33 5.23 -1.20
CA ALA A 39 16.72 5.17 -0.77
C ALA A 39 16.91 4.52 0.62
N ASN A 40 15.89 4.57 1.49
CA ASN A 40 15.92 3.95 2.81
C ASN A 40 14.50 3.61 3.32
N PRO A 41 14.36 2.64 4.25
CA PRO A 41 13.07 2.19 4.78
C PRO A 41 12.51 3.06 5.90
N ARG A 42 13.21 4.12 6.34
CA ARG A 42 12.84 4.91 7.52
C ARG A 42 11.44 5.49 7.41
N MET A 43 11.15 6.11 6.26
CA MET A 43 9.82 6.67 5.95
C MET A 43 8.72 5.61 5.99
N LEU A 44 9.03 4.38 5.57
CA LEU A 44 8.07 3.28 5.53
C LEU A 44 7.69 2.84 6.95
N TYR A 45 8.69 2.72 7.82
CA TYR A 45 8.47 2.38 9.22
C TYR A 45 7.75 3.49 9.99
N GLN A 46 8.09 4.75 9.74
CA GLN A 46 7.49 5.90 10.44
C GLN A 46 6.03 6.14 10.05
N HIS A 47 5.71 6.09 8.76
CA HIS A 47 4.41 6.54 8.28
C HIS A 47 3.44 5.43 7.90
N TYR A 48 3.90 4.21 7.63
CA TYR A 48 3.04 3.16 7.06
C TYR A 48 2.88 1.96 8.00
N LYS A 49 3.77 1.78 8.97
CA LYS A 49 3.62 0.78 10.03
C LYS A 49 2.34 1.04 10.82
N GLY A 50 1.49 0.02 10.94
CA GLY A 50 0.26 0.08 11.73
C GLY A 50 -0.92 0.78 11.06
N ARG A 51 -0.78 1.30 9.83
CA ARG A 51 -1.90 1.89 9.07
C ARG A 51 -2.89 0.87 8.48
N ALA A 52 -2.47 -0.39 8.38
CA ALA A 52 -3.28 -1.50 7.90
C ALA A 52 -2.95 -2.76 8.70
N THR A 53 -3.92 -3.66 8.82
CA THR A 53 -3.68 -4.99 9.41
C THR A 53 -3.19 -5.97 8.35
N ALA A 54 -2.58 -7.07 8.79
CA ALA A 54 -2.19 -8.16 7.89
C ALA A 54 -3.41 -8.79 7.17
N ALA A 55 -4.57 -8.82 7.85
CA ALA A 55 -5.83 -9.30 7.27
C ALA A 55 -6.32 -8.38 6.14
N ASP A 56 -6.30 -7.06 6.35
CA ASP A 56 -6.67 -6.10 5.32
C ASP A 56 -5.72 -6.15 4.13
N ALA A 57 -4.43 -6.30 4.39
CA ALA A 57 -3.44 -6.44 3.34
C ALA A 57 -3.66 -7.71 2.51
N THR A 58 -4.04 -8.82 3.15
CA THR A 58 -4.37 -10.05 2.44
C THR A 58 -5.54 -9.84 1.49
N LYS A 59 -6.62 -9.21 1.96
CA LYS A 59 -7.78 -8.85 1.12
C LYS A 59 -7.39 -7.92 -0.03
N TYR A 60 -6.57 -6.91 0.23
CA TYR A 60 -6.11 -5.96 -0.78
C TYR A 60 -5.38 -6.67 -1.94
N PHE A 61 -4.49 -7.61 -1.64
CA PHE A 61 -3.77 -8.37 -2.67
C PHE A 61 -4.59 -9.50 -3.31
N GLN A 62 -5.83 -9.72 -2.88
CA GLN A 62 -6.79 -10.64 -3.50
C GLN A 62 -7.79 -9.90 -4.41
N ILE A 63 -7.69 -8.57 -4.55
CA ILE A 63 -8.52 -7.80 -5.48
C ILE A 63 -8.17 -8.21 -6.91
N LEU A 64 -9.08 -8.97 -7.52
CA LEU A 64 -9.01 -9.48 -8.87
C LEU A 64 -10.36 -9.26 -9.55
N PRO A 65 -10.41 -9.08 -10.88
CA PRO A 65 -11.67 -9.00 -11.59
C PRO A 65 -12.46 -10.29 -11.40
N SER A 66 -13.77 -10.16 -11.15
CA SER A 66 -14.70 -11.28 -11.29
C SER A 66 -14.72 -11.72 -12.76
N ARG A 67 -14.78 -13.03 -12.99
CA ARG A 67 -14.99 -13.60 -14.33
C ARG A 67 -16.28 -13.08 -14.96
#